data_AF-A0A7V5LIA0-F1
#
_entry.id   AF-A0A7V5LIA0-F1
#
_cell.length_a   1.000
_cell.length_b   1.000
_cell.length_c   1.000
_cell.angle_alpha   90.00
_cell.angle_beta   90.00
_cell.angle_gamma   90.00
#
_symmetry.space_group_name_H-M   'P 1'
#
loop_
_entity.id
_entity.type
_entity.pdbx_description
1 polymer ?
#
loop_
_entity_poly.entity_id
_entity_poly.type
_entity_poly.pdbx_seq_one_letter_code
_entity_poly.pdbx_strand_id
1 'polypeptide(L)'
;FYSDPVLNGWDEDPEHLMYYGWHHEGRRFRMGAEMMGADFTQWHGIWEVQEDLMEVIKWAAEHGDTEAKKITESKHPAKFITYALYDMPGNAWGIPTKTNTTPFVYNNYPDYWDRVYKNVEAAYQRGLLSDEQWQIWLDRYENKEYYLGSKFSNSPVVDSTFNVYKKRNEYDLKKMKEQVIDLVLPGKSFFKGRKF
;
A
#
# COMPACT_ATOMS: atom_id res chain seq x y z
N PHE A 1 -33.91 -6.23 -17.07
CA PHE A 1 -32.77 -5.77 -16.26
C PHE A 1 -31.55 -5.81 -17.15
N TYR A 2 -31.13 -4.66 -17.68
CA TYR A 2 -29.85 -4.54 -18.37
C TYR A 2 -28.78 -4.36 -17.29
N SER A 3 -28.32 -5.48 -16.71
CA SER A 3 -27.33 -5.51 -15.63
C SER A 3 -25.92 -5.79 -16.15
N ASP A 4 -25.67 -5.52 -17.43
CA ASP A 4 -24.34 -5.64 -18.01
C ASP A 4 -23.71 -4.24 -18.05
N PRO A 5 -22.59 -3.99 -17.35
CA PRO A 5 -21.83 -2.74 -17.53
C PRO A 5 -21.45 -2.51 -19.00
N VAL A 6 -21.44 -3.54 -19.85
CA VAL A 6 -21.22 -3.43 -21.30
C VAL A 6 -22.37 -2.70 -22.03
N LEU A 7 -23.58 -2.64 -21.46
CA LEU A 7 -24.77 -2.12 -22.17
C LEU A 7 -25.20 -0.71 -21.78
N ASN A 8 -24.78 -0.16 -20.63
CA ASN A 8 -25.31 1.13 -20.13
C ASN A 8 -24.29 2.04 -19.41
N GLY A 9 -22.99 1.70 -19.31
CA GLY A 9 -22.06 2.50 -18.49
C GLY A 9 -20.67 2.67 -19.10
N TRP A 10 -20.59 3.45 -20.17
CA TRP A 10 -19.33 3.85 -20.81
C TRP A 10 -19.33 5.30 -21.33
N ASP A 11 -20.27 6.12 -20.88
CA ASP A 11 -20.42 7.51 -21.33
C ASP A 11 -19.75 8.50 -20.39
N GLU A 12 -19.39 8.09 -19.17
CA GLU A 12 -18.68 8.94 -18.20
C GLU A 12 -17.33 8.34 -17.78
N ASP A 13 -16.32 9.19 -17.58
CA ASP A 13 -14.97 8.81 -17.13
C ASP A 13 -14.92 7.86 -15.91
N PRO A 14 -15.69 8.06 -14.82
CA PRO A 14 -15.64 7.17 -13.65
C PRO A 14 -15.99 5.71 -13.97
N GLU A 15 -16.79 5.46 -15.01
CA GLU A 15 -17.17 4.11 -15.41
C GLU A 15 -15.99 3.38 -16.07
N HIS A 16 -15.26 4.08 -16.93
CA HIS A 16 -14.02 3.59 -17.54
C HIS A 16 -12.96 3.30 -16.48
N LEU A 17 -12.73 4.24 -15.56
CA LEU A 17 -11.76 4.10 -14.47
C LEU A 17 -12.12 2.93 -13.53
N MET A 18 -13.40 2.77 -13.19
CA MET A 18 -13.84 1.63 -12.40
C MET A 18 -13.59 0.30 -13.13
N TYR A 19 -13.84 0.26 -14.44
CA TYR A 19 -13.58 -0.93 -15.24
C TYR A 19 -12.09 -1.25 -15.36
N TYR A 20 -11.23 -0.26 -15.61
CA TYR A 20 -9.78 -0.46 -15.70
C TYR A 20 -9.20 -0.95 -14.38
N GLY A 21 -9.53 -0.29 -13.27
CA GLY A 21 -9.12 -0.66 -11.93
C GLY A 21 -9.48 -2.10 -11.56
N TRP A 22 -10.71 -2.56 -11.85
CA TRP A 22 -11.11 -3.94 -11.54
C TRP A 22 -10.67 -4.98 -12.58
N HIS A 23 -10.93 -4.71 -13.86
CA HIS A 23 -10.80 -5.67 -14.96
C HIS A 23 -9.37 -5.76 -15.48
N HIS A 24 -8.70 -4.65 -15.72
CA HIS A 24 -7.37 -4.67 -16.33
C HIS A 24 -6.31 -4.74 -15.24
N GLU A 25 -6.25 -3.72 -14.40
CA GLU A 25 -5.21 -3.54 -13.40
C GLU A 25 -5.39 -4.54 -12.26
N GLY A 26 -6.61 -4.68 -11.76
CA GLY A 26 -6.94 -5.67 -10.73
C GLY A 26 -6.68 -7.11 -11.19
N ARG A 27 -6.95 -7.47 -12.45
CA ARG A 27 -6.59 -8.81 -12.96
C ARG A 27 -5.09 -8.96 -13.14
N ARG A 28 -4.39 -7.94 -13.65
CA ARG A 28 -2.92 -7.97 -13.76
C ARG A 28 -2.26 -8.13 -12.41
N PHE A 29 -2.76 -7.46 -11.38
CA PHE A 29 -2.33 -7.65 -10.00
C PHE A 29 -2.48 -9.11 -9.56
N ARG A 30 -3.70 -9.67 -9.63
CA ARG A 30 -3.99 -11.04 -9.15
C ARG A 30 -3.22 -12.11 -9.94
N MET A 31 -3.26 -12.02 -11.27
CA MET A 31 -2.57 -12.96 -12.15
C MET A 31 -1.05 -12.82 -12.07
N GLY A 32 -0.55 -11.59 -11.90
CA GLY A 32 0.84 -11.30 -11.62
C GLY A 32 1.30 -11.98 -10.33
N ALA A 33 0.50 -11.88 -9.26
CA ALA A 33 0.81 -12.55 -8.00
C ALA A 33 0.81 -14.09 -8.15
N GLU A 34 -0.20 -14.65 -8.82
CA GLU A 34 -0.32 -16.10 -9.04
C GLU A 34 0.80 -16.68 -9.91
N MET A 35 1.29 -15.92 -10.89
CA MET A 35 2.37 -16.32 -11.80
C MET A 35 3.75 -15.82 -11.36
N MET A 36 3.90 -15.30 -10.13
CA MET A 36 5.16 -14.78 -9.60
C MET A 36 5.77 -13.62 -10.43
N GLY A 37 4.92 -12.86 -11.13
CA GLY A 37 5.28 -11.65 -11.86
C GLY A 37 5.26 -10.42 -10.95
N ALA A 38 6.40 -10.11 -10.35
CA ALA A 38 6.52 -8.99 -9.39
C ALA A 38 6.12 -7.63 -9.98
N ASP A 39 6.57 -7.32 -11.20
CA ASP A 39 6.23 -6.03 -11.85
C ASP A 39 4.75 -5.94 -12.25
N PHE A 40 4.13 -7.05 -12.65
CA PHE A 40 2.68 -7.11 -12.92
C PHE A 40 1.84 -7.03 -11.66
N THR A 41 2.39 -7.48 -10.53
CA THR A 41 1.74 -7.35 -9.22
C THR A 41 1.79 -5.90 -8.75
N GLN A 42 2.97 -5.28 -8.83
CA GLN A 42 3.24 -3.96 -8.27
C GLN A 42 2.96 -2.85 -9.28
N TRP A 43 3.82 -2.69 -10.29
CA TRP A 43 3.83 -1.54 -11.18
C TRP A 43 2.67 -1.53 -12.18
N HIS A 44 2.35 -2.68 -12.77
CA HIS A 44 1.23 -2.81 -13.73
C HIS A 44 -0.05 -3.38 -13.10
N GLY A 45 -0.11 -3.35 -11.76
CA GLY A 45 -1.19 -3.87 -10.95
C GLY A 45 -1.56 -2.84 -9.90
N ILE A 46 -1.08 -3.02 -8.66
CA ILE A 46 -1.45 -2.18 -7.51
C ILE A 46 -1.24 -0.68 -7.77
N TRP A 47 -0.13 -0.29 -8.41
CA TRP A 47 0.15 1.12 -8.66
C TRP A 47 -0.89 1.77 -9.58
N GLU A 48 -1.22 1.11 -10.69
CA GLU A 48 -2.24 1.61 -11.64
C GLU A 48 -3.64 1.60 -10.99
N VAL A 49 -3.99 0.57 -10.21
CA VAL A 49 -5.26 0.55 -9.44
C VAL A 49 -5.38 1.77 -8.52
N GLN A 50 -4.26 2.15 -7.88
CA GLN A 50 -4.23 3.30 -7.00
C GLN A 50 -4.30 4.62 -7.77
N GLU A 51 -3.72 4.68 -8.96
CA GLU A 51 -3.84 5.82 -9.87
C GLU A 51 -5.30 6.02 -10.31
N ASP A 52 -5.94 4.97 -10.83
CA ASP A 52 -7.35 4.96 -11.25
C ASP A 52 -8.28 5.42 -10.11
N LEU A 53 -8.07 4.90 -8.90
CA LEU A 53 -8.83 5.32 -7.72
C LEU A 53 -8.69 6.81 -7.44
N MET A 54 -7.47 7.35 -7.55
CA MET A 54 -7.23 8.77 -7.32
C MET A 54 -7.84 9.64 -8.42
N GLU A 55 -7.87 9.19 -9.68
CA GLU A 55 -8.56 9.89 -10.76
C GLU A 55 -10.07 9.91 -10.54
N VAL A 56 -10.68 8.80 -10.10
CA VAL A 56 -12.11 8.76 -9.71
C VAL A 56 -12.39 9.75 -8.59
N ILE A 57 -11.52 9.83 -7.58
CA ILE A 57 -11.66 10.78 -6.47
C ILE A 57 -11.56 12.23 -6.97
N LYS A 58 -10.65 12.55 -7.90
CA LYS A 58 -10.57 13.89 -8.47
C LYS A 58 -11.83 14.23 -9.25
N TRP A 59 -12.29 13.32 -10.10
CA TRP A 59 -13.54 13.49 -10.84
C TRP A 59 -14.71 13.76 -9.89
N ALA A 60 -14.87 12.96 -8.83
CA ALA A 60 -15.93 13.16 -7.83
C ALA A 60 -15.81 14.51 -7.12
N ALA A 61 -14.59 14.97 -6.83
CA ALA A 61 -14.35 16.28 -6.24
C ALA A 61 -14.79 17.43 -7.16
N GLU A 62 -14.49 17.34 -8.46
CA GLU A 62 -14.92 18.30 -9.48
C GLU A 62 -16.45 18.34 -9.62
N HIS A 63 -17.11 17.21 -9.40
CA HIS A 63 -18.57 17.04 -9.47
C HIS A 63 -19.29 17.27 -8.14
N GLY A 64 -18.60 17.79 -7.13
CA GLY A 64 -19.23 18.32 -5.92
C GLY A 64 -19.18 17.41 -4.69
N ASP A 65 -18.55 16.24 -4.76
CA ASP A 65 -18.43 15.36 -3.60
C ASP A 65 -17.52 15.98 -2.52
N THR A 66 -18.05 16.04 -1.29
CA THR A 66 -17.38 16.74 -0.18
C THR A 66 -16.22 15.96 0.43
N GLU A 67 -16.26 14.63 0.39
CA GLU A 67 -15.19 13.77 0.89
C GLU A 67 -14.03 13.75 -0.10
N ALA A 68 -14.36 13.60 -1.38
CA ALA A 68 -13.41 13.61 -2.48
C ALA A 68 -12.63 14.93 -2.58
N LYS A 69 -13.30 16.08 -2.36
CA LYS A 69 -12.63 17.40 -2.26
C LYS A 69 -11.60 17.42 -1.14
N LYS A 70 -11.98 16.96 0.06
CA LYS A 70 -11.05 16.91 1.22
C LYS A 70 -9.84 16.02 0.93
N ILE A 71 -10.04 14.87 0.27
CA ILE A 71 -8.96 13.95 -0.09
C ILE A 71 -8.02 14.60 -1.11
N THR A 72 -8.57 15.18 -2.18
CA THR A 72 -7.82 15.81 -3.28
C THR A 72 -6.99 17.00 -2.79
N GLU A 73 -7.56 17.86 -1.94
CA GLU A 73 -6.89 19.03 -1.36
C GLU A 73 -5.87 18.67 -0.27
N SER A 74 -5.97 17.47 0.29
CA SER A 74 -5.08 17.01 1.35
C SER A 74 -3.65 16.82 0.86
N LYS A 75 -2.70 17.34 1.66
CA LYS A 75 -1.27 17.02 1.54
C LYS A 75 -0.85 15.90 2.49
N HIS A 76 -1.78 15.40 3.31
CA HIS A 76 -1.48 14.35 4.25
C HIS A 76 -1.30 13.01 3.51
N PRO A 77 -0.24 12.24 3.78
CA PRO A 77 0.03 10.98 3.09
C PRO A 77 -1.08 9.93 3.26
N ALA A 78 -1.89 10.01 4.32
CA ALA A 78 -3.05 9.13 4.50
C ALA A 78 -4.19 9.34 3.49
N LYS A 79 -4.11 10.35 2.61
CA LYS A 79 -5.12 10.55 1.54
C LYS A 79 -5.23 9.36 0.58
N PHE A 80 -4.22 8.50 0.56
CA PHE A 80 -4.19 7.26 -0.21
C PHE A 80 -4.80 6.06 0.53
N ILE A 81 -5.29 6.27 1.77
CA ILE A 81 -5.91 5.25 2.62
C ILE A 81 -7.38 5.61 2.74
N THR A 82 -8.11 5.41 1.64
CA THR A 82 -9.50 5.86 1.50
C THR A 82 -10.52 4.84 2.00
N TYR A 83 -10.07 3.68 2.46
CA TYR A 83 -10.92 2.56 2.86
C TYR A 83 -10.60 2.10 4.28
N ALA A 84 -11.61 1.49 4.91
CA ALA A 84 -11.45 0.82 6.19
C ALA A 84 -10.47 -0.36 6.05
N LEU A 85 -9.49 -0.43 6.93
CA LEU A 85 -8.48 -1.48 6.91
C LEU A 85 -8.97 -2.72 7.66
N TYR A 86 -8.83 -3.87 6.99
CA TYR A 86 -8.91 -5.20 7.57
C TYR A 86 -7.49 -5.77 7.55
N ASP A 87 -6.92 -5.99 8.72
CA ASP A 87 -5.53 -6.39 8.89
C ASP A 87 -5.45 -7.49 9.96
N MET A 88 -4.37 -8.24 9.99
CA MET A 88 -4.11 -9.31 10.95
C MET A 88 -2.69 -9.14 11.51
N PRO A 89 -2.48 -9.22 12.84
CA PRO A 89 -1.14 -9.12 13.39
C PRO A 89 -0.16 -10.16 12.82
N GLY A 90 0.98 -9.66 12.36
CA GLY A 90 2.09 -10.45 11.84
C GLY A 90 2.00 -10.72 10.34
N ASN A 91 2.69 -11.77 9.88
CA ASN A 91 2.59 -12.23 8.50
C ASN A 91 2.44 -13.77 8.46
N ALA A 92 2.25 -14.32 7.26
CA ALA A 92 2.07 -15.76 7.07
C ALA A 92 3.39 -16.56 7.16
N TRP A 93 4.53 -15.91 7.02
CA TRP A 93 5.84 -16.52 6.79
C TRP A 93 6.79 -16.45 8.01
N GLY A 94 6.38 -15.79 9.10
CA GLY A 94 7.15 -15.71 10.33
C GLY A 94 6.88 -14.45 11.16
N ILE A 95 7.77 -14.18 12.11
CA ILE A 95 7.68 -13.04 13.04
C ILE A 95 8.71 -11.98 12.64
N PRO A 96 8.29 -10.89 11.98
CA PRO A 96 9.22 -9.83 11.58
C PRO A 96 9.47 -8.87 12.76
N THR A 97 10.70 -8.81 13.26
CA THR A 97 11.02 -8.09 14.50
C THR A 97 11.24 -6.58 14.34
N LYS A 98 11.52 -6.10 13.12
CA LYS A 98 11.73 -4.68 12.81
C LYS A 98 10.81 -4.13 11.72
N THR A 99 10.27 -4.97 10.84
CA THR A 99 9.45 -4.50 9.70
C THR A 99 8.20 -3.75 10.14
N ASN A 100 7.61 -4.14 11.27
CA ASN A 100 6.39 -3.53 11.79
C ASN A 100 6.63 -2.29 12.67
N THR A 101 7.87 -1.80 12.79
CA THR A 101 8.14 -0.56 13.55
C THR A 101 8.18 0.69 12.68
N THR A 102 8.23 0.54 11.36
CA THR A 102 8.30 1.63 10.38
C THR A 102 7.01 1.94 9.61
N PRO A 103 5.95 1.09 9.57
CA PRO A 103 4.76 1.38 8.78
C PRO A 103 4.14 2.73 9.16
N PHE A 104 3.81 3.52 8.13
CA PHE A 104 3.24 4.85 8.31
C PHE A 104 2.00 4.83 9.21
N VAL A 105 1.10 3.87 8.97
CA VAL A 105 -0.17 3.76 9.70
C VAL A 105 0.01 3.45 11.18
N TYR A 106 0.96 2.58 11.55
CA TYR A 106 1.20 2.26 12.96
C TYR A 106 1.80 3.44 13.72
N ASN A 107 2.64 4.24 13.04
CA ASN A 107 3.33 5.37 13.65
C ASN A 107 2.47 6.64 13.75
N ASN A 108 1.43 6.78 12.93
CA ASN A 108 0.59 8.00 12.88
C ASN A 108 -0.81 7.80 13.47
N TYR A 109 -1.24 6.55 13.69
CA TYR A 109 -2.55 6.22 14.26
C TYR A 109 -2.37 5.30 15.47
N PRO A 110 -2.26 5.86 16.69
CA PRO A 110 -2.12 5.06 17.92
C PRO A 110 -3.29 4.10 18.17
N ASP A 111 -4.45 4.40 17.63
CA ASP A 111 -5.68 3.61 17.68
C ASP A 111 -5.82 2.64 16.49
N TYR A 112 -4.77 2.42 15.69
CA TYR A 112 -4.80 1.57 14.50
C TYR A 112 -5.44 0.20 14.76
N TRP A 113 -4.95 -0.52 15.76
CA TRP A 113 -5.43 -1.87 16.06
C TRP A 113 -6.85 -1.90 16.62
N ASP A 114 -7.28 -0.84 17.32
CA ASP A 114 -8.67 -0.69 17.76
C ASP A 114 -9.62 -0.48 16.57
N ARG A 115 -9.21 0.31 15.57
CA ARG A 115 -9.95 0.48 14.31
C ARG A 115 -10.07 -0.85 13.56
N VAL A 116 -8.96 -1.57 13.41
CA VAL A 116 -8.96 -2.88 12.73
C VAL A 116 -9.84 -3.88 13.48
N TYR A 117 -9.77 -3.93 14.80
CA TYR A 117 -10.61 -4.81 15.61
C TYR A 117 -12.09 -4.59 15.33
N LYS A 118 -12.57 -3.35 15.40
CA LYS A 118 -13.97 -3.00 15.13
C LYS A 118 -14.41 -3.40 13.73
N ASN A 119 -13.53 -3.22 12.73
CA ASN A 119 -13.84 -3.59 11.35
C ASN A 119 -13.97 -5.12 11.21
N VAL A 120 -13.00 -5.88 11.73
CA VAL A 120 -12.96 -7.35 11.64
C VAL A 120 -14.11 -7.97 12.44
N GLU A 121 -14.39 -7.45 13.64
CA GLU A 121 -15.54 -7.85 14.46
C GLU A 121 -16.85 -7.63 13.71
N ALA A 122 -17.04 -6.47 13.06
CA ALA A 122 -18.23 -6.21 12.26
C ALA A 122 -18.36 -7.18 11.07
N ALA A 123 -17.25 -7.58 10.44
CA ALA A 123 -17.26 -8.59 9.39
C ALA A 123 -17.66 -9.97 9.92
N TYR A 124 -17.14 -10.37 11.09
CA TYR A 124 -17.54 -11.59 11.77
C TYR A 124 -19.03 -11.60 12.12
N GLN A 125 -19.54 -10.53 12.75
CA GLN A 125 -20.96 -10.39 13.10
C GLN A 125 -21.91 -10.46 11.90
N ARG A 126 -21.42 -10.12 10.70
CA ARG A 126 -22.17 -10.23 9.43
C ARG A 126 -22.04 -11.58 8.74
N GLY A 127 -21.33 -12.54 9.35
CA GLY A 127 -21.12 -13.88 8.79
C GLY A 127 -20.12 -13.92 7.62
N LEU A 128 -19.26 -12.91 7.47
CA LEU A 128 -18.21 -12.90 6.45
C LEU A 128 -16.98 -13.72 6.85
N LEU A 129 -16.86 -14.04 8.14
CA LEU A 129 -15.82 -14.90 8.71
C LEU A 129 -16.48 -16.08 9.43
N SER A 130 -15.89 -17.27 9.30
CA SER A 130 -16.28 -18.40 10.14
C SER A 130 -15.83 -18.19 11.58
N ASP A 131 -16.44 -18.93 12.52
CA ASP A 131 -16.01 -18.92 13.92
C ASP A 131 -14.53 -19.27 14.06
N GLU A 132 -14.04 -20.24 13.29
CA GLU A 132 -12.62 -20.64 13.28
C GLU A 132 -11.72 -19.48 12.82
N GLN A 133 -12.08 -18.79 11.73
CA GLN A 133 -11.31 -17.64 11.24
C GLN A 133 -11.28 -16.49 12.25
N TRP A 134 -12.42 -16.22 12.92
CA TRP A 134 -12.50 -15.22 13.96
C TRP A 134 -11.62 -15.57 15.16
N GLN A 135 -11.66 -16.81 15.65
CA GLN A 135 -10.84 -17.24 16.78
C GLN A 135 -9.34 -17.16 16.48
N ILE A 136 -8.92 -17.55 15.27
CA ILE A 136 -7.52 -17.41 14.82
C ILE A 136 -7.11 -15.93 14.81
N TRP A 137 -7.97 -15.05 14.29
CA TRP A 137 -7.69 -13.63 14.27
C TRP A 137 -7.61 -13.04 15.68
N LEU A 138 -8.54 -13.43 16.56
CA LEU A 138 -8.62 -12.95 17.94
C LEU A 138 -7.39 -13.36 18.75
N ASP A 139 -6.94 -14.62 18.65
CA ASP A 139 -5.70 -15.09 19.28
C ASP A 139 -4.50 -14.25 18.84
N ARG A 140 -4.40 -13.93 17.55
CA ARG A 140 -3.34 -13.05 17.05
C ARG A 140 -3.44 -11.63 17.56
N TYR A 141 -4.66 -11.10 17.70
CA TYR A 141 -4.91 -9.77 18.23
C TYR A 141 -4.53 -9.67 19.72
N GLU A 142 -4.92 -10.65 20.51
CA GLU A 142 -4.58 -10.75 21.94
C GLU A 142 -3.07 -10.90 22.16
N ASN A 143 -2.39 -11.60 21.25
CA ASN A 143 -0.93 -11.80 21.27
C ASN A 143 -0.18 -10.93 20.26
N LYS A 144 -0.74 -9.77 19.86
CA LYS A 144 -0.21 -8.96 18.75
C LYS A 144 1.25 -8.56 18.92
N GLU A 145 1.74 -8.30 20.14
CA GLU A 145 3.13 -7.93 20.37
C GLU A 145 4.11 -9.05 19.99
N TYR A 146 3.69 -10.30 20.11
CA TYR A 146 4.44 -11.46 19.63
C TYR A 146 4.41 -11.53 18.10
N TYR A 147 3.23 -11.50 17.48
CA TYR A 147 3.08 -11.65 16.03
C TYR A 147 3.64 -10.48 15.23
N LEU A 148 3.55 -9.26 15.76
CA LEU A 148 4.18 -8.07 15.18
C LEU A 148 5.68 -8.03 15.41
N GLY A 149 6.23 -8.94 16.22
CA GLY A 149 7.65 -9.04 16.53
C GLY A 149 8.18 -7.94 17.46
N SER A 150 7.33 -7.02 17.92
CA SER A 150 7.71 -5.94 18.84
C SER A 150 8.20 -6.46 20.19
N LYS A 151 7.71 -7.62 20.63
CA LYS A 151 8.23 -8.34 21.81
C LYS A 151 9.74 -8.65 21.69
N PHE A 152 10.25 -8.79 20.48
CA PHE A 152 11.64 -9.16 20.21
C PHE A 152 12.49 -8.01 19.64
N SER A 153 11.89 -6.83 19.44
CA SER A 153 12.51 -5.77 18.65
C SER A 153 13.82 -5.25 19.25
N ASN A 154 14.05 -5.42 20.55
CA ASN A 154 15.24 -4.93 21.26
C ASN A 154 16.14 -6.08 21.77
N SER A 155 16.07 -7.24 21.11
CA SER A 155 16.96 -8.36 21.42
C SER A 155 18.37 -8.11 20.84
N PRO A 156 19.45 -8.39 21.59
CA PRO A 156 20.82 -8.22 21.11
C PRO A 156 21.10 -8.89 19.76
N VAL A 157 20.50 -10.05 19.51
CA VAL A 157 20.66 -10.81 18.26
C VAL A 157 20.01 -10.05 17.09
N VAL A 158 18.78 -9.57 17.27
CA VAL A 158 18.04 -8.81 16.25
C VAL A 158 18.76 -7.51 15.92
N ASP A 159 19.20 -6.78 16.95
CA ASP A 159 19.90 -5.52 16.77
C ASP A 159 21.26 -5.70 16.11
N SER A 160 21.98 -6.80 16.39
CA SER A 160 23.27 -7.08 15.75
C SER A 160 23.13 -7.24 14.24
N THR A 161 22.17 -8.06 13.79
CA THR A 161 21.91 -8.31 12.37
C THR A 161 21.42 -7.06 11.67
N PHE A 162 20.46 -6.34 12.28
CA PHE A 162 19.94 -5.10 11.71
C PHE A 162 21.03 -4.03 11.54
N ASN A 163 21.90 -3.88 12.55
CA ASN A 163 23.00 -2.91 12.49
C ASN A 163 24.05 -3.26 11.43
N VAL A 164 24.29 -4.55 11.15
CA VAL A 164 25.18 -4.97 10.05
C VAL A 164 24.62 -4.52 8.71
N TYR A 165 23.34 -4.79 8.42
CA TYR A 165 22.71 -4.37 7.17
C TYR A 165 22.61 -2.85 7.05
N LYS A 166 22.33 -2.15 8.16
CA LYS A 166 22.30 -0.68 8.18
C LYS A 166 23.65 -0.09 7.80
N LYS A 167 24.75 -0.56 8.42
CA LYS A 167 26.11 -0.12 8.09
C LYS A 167 26.48 -0.40 6.63
N ARG A 168 26.10 -1.57 6.11
CA ARG A 168 26.32 -1.92 4.70
C ARG A 168 25.56 -0.95 3.78
N ASN A 169 24.29 -0.71 4.04
CA ASN A 169 23.48 0.21 3.25
C ASN A 169 24.01 1.65 3.28
N GLU A 170 24.47 2.14 4.44
CA GLU A 170 25.13 3.44 4.56
C GLU A 170 26.42 3.52 3.74
N TYR A 171 27.23 2.46 3.75
CA TYR A 171 28.44 2.37 2.94
C TYR A 171 28.13 2.33 1.44
N ASP A 172 27.19 1.49 1.02
CA ASP A 172 26.78 1.34 -0.39
C ASP A 172 26.20 2.66 -0.92
N LEU A 173 25.34 3.32 -0.14
CA LEU A 173 24.78 4.62 -0.50
C LEU A 173 25.86 5.70 -0.62
N LYS A 174 26.85 5.71 0.29
CA LYS A 174 27.99 6.62 0.21
C LYS A 174 28.79 6.39 -1.08
N LYS A 175 29.07 5.14 -1.44
CA LYS A 175 29.80 4.81 -2.66
C LYS A 175 29.02 5.12 -3.93
N MET A 176 27.71 4.85 -3.93
CA MET A 176 26.81 5.24 -5.02
C MET A 176 26.79 6.75 -5.23
N LYS A 177 26.79 7.54 -4.14
CA LYS A 177 26.91 8.99 -4.21
C LYS A 177 28.21 9.46 -4.85
N GLU A 178 29.33 8.97 -4.32
CA GLU A 178 30.68 9.30 -4.82
C GLU A 178 30.88 8.95 -6.30
N GLN A 179 30.29 7.85 -6.78
CA GLN A 179 30.56 7.33 -8.12
C GLN A 179 29.53 7.74 -9.17
N VAL A 180 28.26 7.85 -8.80
CA VAL A 180 27.14 7.92 -9.77
C VAL A 180 26.19 9.07 -9.47
N ILE A 181 25.66 9.19 -8.25
CA ILE A 181 24.57 10.14 -7.98
C ILE A 181 25.06 11.58 -8.09
N ASP A 182 26.25 11.87 -7.54
CA ASP A 182 26.83 13.22 -7.57
C ASP A 182 27.77 13.41 -8.79
N LEU A 183 27.81 12.44 -9.72
CA LEU A 183 28.62 12.52 -10.92
C LEU A 183 28.04 13.56 -11.89
N VAL A 184 28.73 14.69 -12.02
CA VAL A 184 28.43 15.68 -13.06
C VAL A 184 29.25 15.37 -14.30
N LEU A 185 28.59 14.93 -15.37
CA LEU A 185 29.25 14.69 -16.65
C LEU A 185 29.73 16.03 -17.27
N PRO A 186 30.94 16.09 -17.86
CA PRO A 186 31.49 17.33 -18.42
C PRO A 186 30.82 17.77 -19.73
N GLY A 187 30.02 16.89 -20.35
CA GLY A 187 29.32 17.18 -21.60
C GLY A 187 28.21 18.21 -21.42
N LYS A 188 28.07 19.13 -22.39
CA LYS A 188 26.88 19.99 -22.48
C LYS A 188 25.67 19.14 -22.90
N SER A 189 24.50 19.46 -22.35
CA SER A 189 23.24 18.82 -22.80
C SER A 189 23.03 19.06 -24.30
N PHE A 190 22.64 18.00 -25.02
CA PHE A 190 22.24 18.07 -26.43
C PHE A 190 21.04 18.99 -26.69
N PHE A 191 20.30 19.36 -25.63
CA PHE A 191 19.16 20.26 -25.69
C PHE A 191 19.51 21.71 -25.35
N LYS A 192 20.70 22.00 -24.81
CA LYS A 192 21.09 23.35 -24.42
C LYS A 192 21.43 24.19 -25.65
N GLY A 193 20.54 25.11 -26.03
CA GLY A 193 20.76 26.08 -27.11
C GLY A 193 20.07 25.79 -28.44
N ARG A 194 19.22 24.76 -28.53
CA ARG A 194 18.31 24.59 -29.68
C ARG A 194 17.07 25.45 -29.44
N LYS A 195 16.81 26.41 -30.34
CA LYS A 195 15.48 27.03 -30.48
C LYS A 195 14.63 26.05 -31.29
N PHE A 196 13.53 25.58 -30.71
CA PHE A 196 12.46 24.94 -31.45
C PHE A 196 11.61 26.01 -32.14
#